data_AF-A0A1V5UUT1-F1
#
_entry.id   AF-A0A1V5UUT1-F1
#
_cell.length_a   1.000
_cell.length_b   1.000
_cell.length_c   1.000
_cell.angle_alpha   90.00
_cell.angle_beta   90.00
_cell.angle_gamma   90.00
#
_symmetry.space_group_name_H-M   'P 1'
#
loop_
_entity.id
_entity.type
_entity.pdbx_description
1 polymer ?
#
loop_
_entity_poly.entity_id
_entity_poly.type
_entity_poly.pdbx_seq_one_letter_code
_entity_poly.pdbx_strand_id
1 'polypeptide(L)'
;MADKFWSKVVPNCVEGFEWGAALKKIQKKDDVQKSLKGVLKNLDESEFDLFTAQLVIKASGMGIVGTDLTEIITWFKEIRA
;
A
#
# COMPACT_ATOMS: atom_id res chain seq x y z
N MET A 1 2.49 -1.28 -15.22
CA MET A 1 1.39 -1.44 -14.24
C MET A 1 1.85 -1.15 -12.81
N ALA A 2 3.02 -1.63 -12.40
CA ALA A 2 3.62 -1.32 -11.09
C ALA A 2 3.71 0.20 -10.77
N ASP A 3 4.15 1.06 -11.69
CA ASP A 3 4.24 2.50 -11.40
C ASP A 3 2.90 3.17 -11.08
N LYS A 4 1.82 2.75 -11.75
CA LYS A 4 0.47 3.28 -11.50
C LYS A 4 -0.04 2.84 -10.12
N PHE A 5 0.37 1.66 -9.66
CA PHE A 5 0.06 1.18 -8.32
C PHE A 5 0.73 2.07 -7.26
N TRP A 6 2.04 2.27 -7.35
CA TRP A 6 2.81 3.05 -6.36
C TRP A 6 2.47 4.54 -6.38
N SER A 7 2.19 5.11 -7.56
CA SER A 7 1.91 6.56 -7.69
C SER A 7 0.43 6.94 -7.51
N LYS A 8 -0.51 5.98 -7.55
CA LYS A 8 -1.95 6.28 -7.41
C LYS A 8 -2.67 5.40 -6.40
N VAL A 9 -2.57 4.07 -6.50
CA VAL A 9 -3.32 3.16 -5.62
C VAL A 9 -2.88 3.32 -4.17
N VAL A 10 -1.58 3.29 -3.93
CA VAL A 10 -1.02 3.40 -2.58
C VAL A 10 -1.35 4.76 -1.95
N PRO A 11 -1.06 5.92 -2.58
CA PRO A 11 -1.48 7.23 -2.07
C PRO A 11 -2.98 7.36 -1.78
N ASN A 12 -3.83 6.83 -2.65
CA ASN A 12 -5.28 6.84 -2.45
C ASN A 12 -5.74 5.87 -1.34
N CYS A 13 -4.96 4.83 -1.05
CA CYS A 13 -5.24 3.88 0.03
C CYS A 13 -4.86 4.48 1.38
N VAL A 14 -3.64 5.03 1.47
CA VAL A 14 -3.13 5.62 2.71
C VAL A 14 -3.87 6.89 3.10
N GLU A 15 -4.53 7.60 2.17
CA GLU A 15 -5.41 8.74 2.50
C GLU A 15 -6.55 8.38 3.48
N GLY A 16 -6.96 7.11 3.54
CA GLY A 16 -7.95 6.63 4.51
C GLY A 16 -7.42 6.47 5.94
N PHE A 17 -6.13 6.69 6.18
CA PHE A 17 -5.45 6.43 7.45
C PHE A 17 -4.75 7.69 7.99
N GLU A 18 -4.78 7.92 9.29
CA GLU A 18 -4.17 9.10 9.92
C GLU A 18 -2.65 9.21 9.64
N TRP A 19 -1.95 8.07 9.66
CA TRP A 19 -0.52 7.98 9.34
C TRP A 19 -0.21 8.15 7.84
N GLY A 20 -1.22 8.05 6.97
CA GLY A 20 -1.05 8.07 5.52
C GLY A 20 -0.98 9.46 4.91
N ALA A 21 -1.32 10.51 5.66
CA ALA A 21 -1.20 11.91 5.21
C ALA A 21 0.24 12.26 4.77
N ALA A 22 1.25 11.70 5.44
CA ALA A 22 2.67 11.88 5.09
C ALA A 22 3.06 11.17 3.78
N LEU A 23 2.35 10.10 3.42
CA LEU A 23 2.63 9.26 2.26
C LEU A 23 1.96 9.78 0.98
N LYS A 24 0.90 10.58 1.10
CA LYS A 24 0.12 11.11 -0.03
C LYS A 24 0.93 11.93 -1.04
N LYS A 25 2.00 12.60 -0.58
CA LYS A 25 2.84 13.47 -1.43
C LYS A 25 3.99 12.72 -2.11
N ILE A 26 4.21 11.45 -1.79
CA ILE A 26 5.33 10.68 -2.30
C ILE A 26 4.90 10.00 -3.60
N GLN A 27 5.58 10.32 -4.70
CA GLN A 27 5.27 9.79 -6.02
C GLN A 27 6.25 8.72 -6.50
N LYS A 28 7.45 8.68 -5.92
CA LYS A 28 8.49 7.72 -6.29
C LYS A 28 8.30 6.42 -5.54
N LYS A 29 8.36 5.30 -6.27
CA LYS A 29 8.23 3.95 -5.72
C LYS A 29 9.16 3.71 -4.52
N ASP A 30 10.46 3.96 -4.65
CA ASP A 30 11.43 3.67 -3.58
C ASP A 30 11.15 4.45 -2.29
N ASP A 31 10.76 5.73 -2.42
CA ASP A 31 10.42 6.57 -1.27
C ASP A 31 9.12 6.11 -0.60
N VAL A 32 8.10 5.78 -1.40
CA VAL A 32 6.82 5.23 -0.89
C VAL A 32 7.09 3.93 -0.13
N GLN A 33 7.89 3.04 -0.71
CA GLN A 33 8.24 1.76 -0.12
C GLN A 33 9.01 1.94 1.20
N LYS A 34 9.98 2.85 1.25
CA LYS A 34 10.77 3.11 2.46
C LYS A 34 9.91 3.66 3.59
N SER A 35 9.02 4.61 3.29
CA SER A 35 8.14 5.18 4.30
C SER A 35 7.07 4.19 4.78
N LEU A 36 6.51 3.36 3.88
CA LEU A 36 5.59 2.28 4.25
C LEU A 36 6.25 1.24 5.16
N LYS A 37 7.51 0.85 4.91
CA LYS A 37 8.22 -0.08 5.80
C LYS A 37 8.25 0.40 7.25
N GLY A 38 8.44 1.70 7.48
CA GLY A 38 8.44 2.27 8.82
C GLY A 38 7.06 2.26 9.47
N VAL A 39 6.01 2.54 8.70
CA VAL A 39 4.65 2.59 9.23
C VAL A 39 4.09 1.19 9.48
N LEU A 40 4.19 0.29 8.49
CA LEU A 40 3.60 -1.05 8.55
C LEU A 40 4.18 -1.93 9.66
N LYS A 41 5.42 -1.68 10.08
CA LYS A 41 6.04 -2.36 11.23
C LYS A 41 5.44 -1.95 12.57
N ASN A 42 4.87 -0.75 12.65
CA ASN A 42 4.28 -0.20 13.87
C ASN A 42 2.76 -0.32 13.91
N LEU A 43 2.13 -0.79 12.82
CA LEU A 43 0.69 -1.06 12.80
C LEU A 43 0.37 -2.32 13.60
N ASP A 44 -0.76 -2.27 14.29
CA ASP A 44 -1.33 -3.49 14.85
C ASP A 44 -1.89 -4.41 13.74
N GLU A 45 -2.26 -5.63 14.12
CA GLU A 45 -2.74 -6.63 13.17
C GLU A 45 -4.05 -6.24 12.49
N SER A 46 -4.95 -5.59 13.22
CA SER A 46 -6.24 -5.18 12.69
C SER A 46 -6.10 -4.03 11.70
N GLU A 47 -5.25 -3.05 11.99
CA GLU A 47 -4.92 -1.93 11.09
C GLU A 47 -4.21 -2.40 9.82
N PHE A 48 -3.29 -3.34 9.94
CA PHE A 48 -2.60 -3.91 8.79
C PHE A 48 -3.56 -4.69 7.88
N ASP A 49 -4.44 -5.50 8.46
CA ASP A 49 -5.46 -6.24 7.71
C ASP A 49 -6.45 -5.29 7.02
N LEU A 50 -6.88 -4.23 7.71
CA LEU A 50 -7.69 -3.16 7.13
C LEU A 50 -6.97 -2.47 5.97
N PHE A 51 -5.69 -2.15 6.13
CA PHE A 51 -4.87 -1.55 5.07
C PHE A 51 -4.79 -2.45 3.85
N THR A 52 -4.43 -3.72 4.02
CA THR A 52 -4.30 -4.66 2.89
C THR A 52 -5.64 -4.93 2.21
N ALA A 53 -6.75 -5.00 2.96
CA ALA A 53 -8.09 -5.14 2.39
C ALA A 53 -8.49 -3.91 1.55
N GLN A 54 -8.27 -2.69 2.06
CA GLN A 54 -8.56 -1.46 1.29
C GLN A 54 -7.69 -1.35 0.04
N LEU A 55 -6.43 -1.77 0.14
CA LEU A 55 -5.48 -1.79 -0.97
C LEU A 55 -5.99 -2.70 -2.11
N VAL A 56 -6.47 -3.90 -1.77
CA VAL A 56 -7.07 -4.86 -2.71
C VAL A 56 -8.29 -4.26 -3.41
N ILE A 57 -9.20 -3.66 -2.65
CA ILE A 57 -10.44 -3.07 -3.18
C ILE A 57 -10.10 -1.94 -4.15
N LYS A 58 -9.20 -1.03 -3.76
CA LYS A 58 -8.80 0.13 -4.59
C LYS A 58 -8.01 -0.31 -5.83
N ALA A 59 -7.11 -1.27 -5.70
CA ALA A 59 -6.37 -1.83 -6.83
C ALA A 59 -7.31 -2.47 -7.86
N SER A 60 -8.25 -3.28 -7.39
CA SER A 60 -9.25 -3.95 -8.22
C SER A 60 -10.14 -2.94 -8.97
N GLY A 61 -10.58 -1.88 -8.29
CA GLY A 61 -11.33 -0.77 -8.91
C GLY A 61 -10.55 -0.02 -9.99
N MET A 62 -9.21 -0.13 -10.02
CA MET A 62 -8.35 0.47 -11.06
C MET A 62 -7.90 -0.52 -12.13
N GLY A 63 -8.42 -1.75 -12.12
CA GLY A 63 -8.07 -2.82 -13.05
C GLY A 63 -6.73 -3.50 -12.76
N ILE A 64 -6.18 -3.33 -11.55
CA ILE A 64 -4.95 -4.01 -11.11
C ILE A 64 -5.37 -5.27 -10.35
N VAL A 65 -5.29 -6.42 -11.02
CA VAL A 65 -5.80 -7.72 -10.56
C VAL A 65 -4.82 -8.84 -10.94
N GLY A 66 -5.05 -10.05 -10.40
CA GLY A 66 -4.25 -11.23 -10.74
C GLY A 66 -2.85 -11.21 -10.13
N THR A 67 -1.86 -11.74 -10.86
CA THR A 67 -0.48 -11.91 -10.37
C THR A 67 0.15 -10.62 -9.86
N ASP A 68 -0.09 -9.50 -10.54
CA ASP A 68 0.42 -8.18 -10.15
C ASP A 68 -0.04 -7.77 -8.75
N LEU A 69 -1.31 -8.05 -8.40
CA LEU A 69 -1.86 -7.73 -7.08
C LEU A 69 -1.32 -8.68 -6.01
N THR A 70 -1.19 -9.97 -6.34
CA THR A 70 -0.65 -10.98 -5.44
C THR A 70 0.80 -10.68 -5.05
N GLU A 71 1.67 -10.35 -6.01
CA GLU A 71 3.07 -10.00 -5.74
C GLU A 71 3.19 -8.80 -4.80
N ILE A 72 2.33 -7.81 -4.98
CA ILE A 72 2.33 -6.61 -4.16
C ILE A 72 1.87 -6.91 -2.73
N ILE A 73 0.79 -7.68 -2.55
CA ILE A 73 0.33 -8.09 -1.21
C ILE A 73 1.39 -8.93 -0.50
N THR A 74 2.03 -9.84 -1.22
CA THR A 74 3.14 -10.65 -0.68
C THR A 74 4.26 -9.74 -0.18
N TRP A 75 4.67 -8.74 -0.96
CA TRP A 75 5.66 -7.76 -0.54
C TRP A 75 5.26 -7.00 0.74
N PHE A 76 3.99 -6.62 0.88
CA PHE A 76 3.49 -5.97 2.09
C PHE A 76 3.55 -6.90 3.32
N LYS A 77 3.22 -8.18 3.15
CA LYS A 77 3.31 -9.19 4.21
C LYS A 77 4.75 -9.47 4.62
N GLU A 78 5.68 -9.55 3.66
CA GLU A 78 7.11 -9.76 3.91
C GLU A 78 7.76 -8.59 4.66
N ILE A 79 7.24 -7.37 4.51
CA ILE A 79 7.76 -6.19 5.22
C ILE A 79 7.39 -6.17 6.70
N ARG A 80 6.21 -6.72 7.00
CA ARG A 80 5.70 -6.82 8.35
C ARG A 80 6.33 -7.98 9.12
N ALA A 81 6.63 -9.09 8.42
CA ALA A 81 7.36 -10.24 8.98
C ALA A 81 8.73 -9.83 9.57
#